data_AF-A0A6G0YAF9-F1
#
_entry.id   AF-A0A6G0YAF9-F1
#
_cell.length_a   1.000
_cell.length_b   1.000
_cell.length_c   1.000
_cell.angle_alpha   90.00
_cell.angle_beta   90.00
_cell.angle_gamma   90.00
#
_symmetry.space_group_name_H-M   'P 1'
#
loop_
_entity.id
_entity.type
_entity.pdbx_description
1 polymer ?
#
loop_
_entity_poly.entity_id
_entity_poly.type
_entity_poly.pdbx_seq_one_letter_code
_entity_poly.pdbx_strand_id
1 'polypeptide(L)'
;MTTHSRCIYLICRGSYGRKKLDMNIHSFDNRILKFKSSEREALEEHKLFCGAHKPIFLEMQPFVIYADFEALLVKTDEVKGGNTKIVHKHEATSYGFLVKARDDVPTELIEESEIPTVPVVYRGGEQRADVAKRFVEAVVEVSWKIEKLMKTNIPLTMTKKKHIKSVILSGEKLRDHNHLTGKFRQILCSKCNLELQQTKFVPVFFHNLSNYDSHFIITELGFDTPSISVIPNSEEKFISFTKHISSKFTIRFIDTFRFMALSLSSLVENLITHNFENFRETAKHFVSEDMLLVTRKGVYPYDRGLNRKILSTRSWSGTTSSARRWANAAHYYTAPGLSFDAMPNIRTLSDYDMLLIFENGIRGGNNLYGYAISEYMPYGFNWVAPKLDGLIELAPKSARGRVLEVDISYPQHLYDKHNDLPFLPQNSIPPGSKVRKLMAMFSCKDNYIVHYRNLQQAIDNGLIVEKIHRVLEFSQSDWLAKYI
;
A
#
# COMPACT_ATOMS: atom_id res chain seq x y z
N MET A 1 16.78 -23.70 -26.57
CA MET A 1 16.32 -22.34 -26.97
C MET A 1 15.19 -21.95 -26.04
N THR A 2 15.50 -21.15 -25.03
CA THR A 2 14.63 -20.76 -23.92
C THR A 2 13.98 -19.40 -24.22
N THR A 3 12.69 -19.39 -24.55
CA THR A 3 11.91 -18.16 -24.72
C THR A 3 11.41 -17.68 -23.36
N HIS A 4 11.96 -16.54 -22.92
CA HIS A 4 11.58 -15.83 -21.70
C HIS A 4 10.21 -15.17 -21.86
N SER A 5 9.26 -15.51 -20.99
CA SER A 5 8.02 -14.73 -20.80
C SER A 5 8.34 -13.51 -19.94
N ARG A 6 8.34 -12.31 -20.54
CA ARG A 6 8.52 -11.04 -19.84
C ARG A 6 7.17 -10.56 -19.28
N CYS A 7 7.01 -10.56 -17.96
CA CYS A 7 5.99 -9.76 -17.29
C CYS A 7 6.46 -8.30 -17.29
N ILE A 8 5.76 -7.41 -18.00
CA ILE A 8 6.03 -5.97 -18.00
C ILE A 8 5.08 -5.32 -16.98
N TYR A 9 5.66 -4.70 -15.94
CA TYR A 9 4.95 -3.87 -14.96
C TYR A 9 4.85 -2.43 -15.49
N LEU A 10 3.64 -1.88 -15.58
CA LEU A 10 3.41 -0.46 -15.87
C LEU A 10 2.97 0.28 -14.60
N ILE A 11 3.87 1.10 -14.06
CA ILE A 11 3.60 2.10 -13.01
C ILE A 11 3.25 3.41 -13.73
N CYS A 12 1.98 3.83 -13.70
CA CYS A 12 1.58 5.13 -14.22
C CYS A 12 2.02 6.27 -13.28
N ARG A 13 2.90 7.16 -13.76
CA ARG A 13 3.23 8.45 -13.14
C ARG A 13 2.19 9.50 -13.54
N GLY A 14 1.40 9.98 -12.59
CA GLY A 14 0.52 11.14 -12.78
C GLY A 14 1.20 12.44 -12.34
N SER A 15 1.41 13.36 -13.29
CA SER A 15 1.85 14.74 -13.02
C SER A 15 0.61 15.61 -12.78
N TYR A 16 0.41 16.10 -11.56
CA TYR A 16 -0.67 17.06 -11.25
C TYR A 16 -0.09 18.48 -11.07
N GLY A 17 -0.37 19.35 -12.03
CA GLY A 17 -0.25 20.80 -11.87
C GLY A 17 -1.44 21.33 -11.07
N ARG A 18 -1.18 22.06 -9.98
CA ARG A 18 -2.21 22.72 -9.18
C ARG A 18 -2.75 23.95 -9.92
N LYS A 19 -4.06 24.00 -10.18
CA LYS A 19 -4.80 25.26 -10.26
C LYS A 19 -5.93 25.22 -9.25
N LYS A 20 -5.92 26.20 -8.35
CA LYS A 20 -6.94 26.47 -7.32
C LYS A 20 -8.20 26.95 -8.04
N LEU A 21 -9.32 26.27 -7.83
CA LEU A 21 -10.65 26.77 -8.15
C LEU A 21 -11.42 26.75 -6.84
N ASP A 22 -11.64 27.95 -6.30
CA ASP A 22 -12.47 28.18 -5.13
C ASP A 22 -13.93 27.90 -5.52
N MET A 23 -14.53 26.88 -4.91
CA MET A 23 -15.96 26.62 -5.01
C MET A 23 -16.50 26.41 -3.60
N ASN A 24 -17.36 27.34 -3.20
CA ASN A 24 -18.02 27.45 -1.90
C ASN A 24 -18.63 26.12 -1.45
N ILE A 25 -18.18 25.64 -0.29
CA ILE A 25 -18.73 24.50 0.44
C ILE A 25 -19.80 25.05 1.39
N HIS A 26 -21.07 24.88 1.05
CA HIS A 26 -22.14 24.93 2.04
C HIS A 26 -23.02 23.69 1.90
N SER A 27 -23.22 23.00 3.04
CA SER A 27 -24.28 22.03 3.33
C SER A 27 -24.17 20.63 2.70
N PHE A 28 -23.36 19.75 3.31
CA PHE A 28 -23.54 18.29 3.24
C PHE A 28 -23.51 17.59 4.62
N ASP A 29 -23.77 18.32 5.71
CA ASP A 29 -23.67 17.79 7.09
C ASP A 29 -24.82 16.86 7.53
N ASN A 30 -25.84 16.62 6.70
CA ASN A 30 -27.03 15.84 7.10
C ASN A 30 -27.18 14.48 6.39
N ARG A 31 -26.09 13.75 6.14
CA ARG A 31 -26.19 12.30 5.88
C ARG A 31 -25.76 11.50 7.11
N ILE A 32 -26.73 10.82 7.70
CA ILE A 32 -26.52 9.81 8.75
C ILE A 32 -25.54 8.76 8.19
N LEU A 33 -24.33 8.73 8.73
CA LEU A 33 -23.31 7.70 8.45
C LEU A 33 -23.83 6.35 8.96
N LYS A 34 -24.56 5.63 8.10
CA LYS A 34 -25.22 4.35 8.43
C LYS A 34 -24.27 3.16 8.60
N PHE A 35 -22.96 3.36 8.47
CA PHE A 35 -21.94 2.31 8.58
C PHE A 35 -20.77 2.76 9.45
N LYS A 36 -21.00 2.89 10.75
CA LYS A 36 -19.94 2.70 11.75
C LYS A 36 -20.25 1.40 12.48
N SER A 37 -19.88 0.26 11.89
CA SER A 37 -19.78 -0.97 12.66
C SER A 37 -18.58 -0.85 13.60
N SER A 38 -18.71 -1.42 14.79
CA SER A 38 -17.59 -1.48 15.73
C SER A 38 -16.47 -2.34 15.13
N GLU A 39 -15.20 -2.05 15.44
CA GLU A 39 -14.01 -2.75 14.88
C GLU A 39 -14.07 -4.28 15.03
N ARG A 40 -14.86 -4.79 15.98
CA ARG A 40 -15.09 -6.22 16.19
C ARG A 40 -16.15 -6.81 15.26
N GLU A 41 -17.21 -6.07 14.95
CA GLU A 41 -18.28 -6.54 14.05
C GLU A 41 -17.79 -6.58 12.60
N ALA A 42 -17.02 -5.58 12.16
CA ALA A 42 -16.40 -5.60 10.83
C ALA A 42 -15.42 -6.78 10.66
N LEU A 43 -14.70 -7.15 11.73
CA LEU A 43 -13.79 -8.29 11.72
C LEU A 43 -14.53 -9.63 11.74
N GLU A 44 -15.66 -9.72 12.43
CA GLU A 44 -16.54 -10.90 12.42
C GLU A 44 -17.24 -11.09 11.07
N GLU A 45 -17.72 -10.01 10.45
CA GLU A 45 -18.29 -10.04 9.09
C GLU A 45 -17.23 -10.39 8.05
N HIS A 46 -16.01 -9.85 8.16
CA HIS A 46 -14.91 -10.20 7.26
C HIS A 46 -14.56 -11.70 7.32
N LYS A 47 -14.60 -12.30 8.52
CA LYS A 47 -14.38 -13.76 8.71
C LYS A 47 -15.47 -14.62 8.09
N LEU A 48 -16.69 -14.12 7.92
CA LEU A 48 -17.81 -14.84 7.30
C LEU A 48 -17.69 -14.92 5.77
N PHE A 49 -16.94 -14.01 5.13
CA PHE A 49 -16.83 -13.92 3.66
C PHE A 49 -15.61 -14.64 3.06
N CYS A 50 -14.55 -14.88 3.83
CA CYS A 50 -13.41 -15.67 3.36
C CYS A 50 -13.80 -17.15 3.25
N GLY A 51 -14.23 -17.57 2.06
CA GLY A 51 -14.46 -18.97 1.72
C GLY A 51 -13.19 -19.84 1.82
N ALA A 52 -13.34 -21.13 1.49
CA ALA A 52 -12.36 -22.22 1.70
C ALA A 52 -10.97 -22.07 1.03
N HIS A 53 -10.65 -20.93 0.42
CA HIS A 53 -9.34 -20.64 -0.16
C HIS A 53 -8.71 -19.41 0.49
N LYS A 54 -7.68 -19.69 1.30
CA LYS A 54 -6.81 -18.78 2.06
C LYS A 54 -7.50 -18.01 3.18
N PRO A 55 -7.37 -18.48 4.42
CA PRO A 55 -7.45 -17.57 5.54
C PRO A 55 -6.28 -16.58 5.46
N ILE A 56 -6.55 -15.27 5.44
CA ILE A 56 -5.56 -14.24 5.75
C ILE A 56 -5.33 -14.26 7.28
N PHE A 57 -4.99 -15.43 7.84
CA PHE A 57 -4.58 -15.56 9.24
C PHE A 57 -3.07 -15.39 9.31
N LEU A 58 -2.59 -14.21 8.90
CA LEU A 58 -1.22 -13.82 9.14
C LEU A 58 -1.07 -13.45 10.62
N GLU A 59 -0.12 -14.09 11.29
CA GLU A 59 0.19 -13.73 12.67
C GLU A 59 0.77 -12.31 12.71
N MET A 60 0.22 -11.50 13.62
CA MET A 60 0.73 -10.16 13.92
C MET A 60 2.17 -10.25 14.40
N GLN A 61 3.05 -9.42 13.82
CA GLN A 61 4.45 -9.36 14.23
C GLN A 61 4.60 -9.09 15.73
N PRO A 62 5.30 -9.95 16.49
CA PRO A 62 5.53 -9.74 17.93
C PRO A 62 6.48 -8.58 18.21
N PHE A 63 7.40 -8.28 17.29
CA PHE A 63 8.35 -7.19 17.37
C PHE A 63 8.39 -6.42 16.06
N VAL A 64 8.52 -5.10 16.16
CA VAL A 64 8.78 -4.20 15.03
C VAL A 64 9.85 -3.20 15.45
N ILE A 65 10.69 -2.78 14.52
CA ILE A 65 11.72 -1.74 14.77
C ILE A 65 11.33 -0.50 13.96
N TYR A 66 11.25 0.65 14.59
CA TYR A 66 11.14 1.94 13.90
C TYR A 66 12.49 2.61 13.91
N ALA A 67 12.97 3.11 12.79
CA ALA A 67 14.28 3.73 12.69
C ALA A 67 14.27 4.96 11.79
N ASP A 68 15.25 5.85 12.03
CA ASP A 68 15.45 7.08 11.27
C ASP A 68 16.92 7.51 11.33
N PHE A 69 17.41 8.17 10.26
CA PHE A 69 18.74 8.78 10.23
C PHE A 69 18.65 10.30 10.12
N GLU A 70 19.61 10.97 10.74
CA GLU A 70 19.89 12.38 10.45
C GLU A 70 21.17 12.47 9.63
N ALA A 71 21.14 13.25 8.55
CA ALA A 71 22.29 13.44 7.68
C ALA A 71 22.57 14.93 7.41
N LEU A 72 23.85 15.25 7.26
CA LEU A 72 24.30 16.58 6.84
C LEU A 72 24.42 16.65 5.32
N LEU A 73 24.18 17.84 4.79
CA LEU A 73 24.40 18.15 3.39
C LEU A 73 25.82 18.69 3.23
N VAL A 74 26.74 17.81 2.84
CA VAL A 74 28.12 18.20 2.57
C VAL A 74 28.22 18.66 1.13
N LYS A 75 28.56 19.94 0.92
CA LYS A 75 28.83 20.49 -0.40
C LYS A 75 29.95 19.67 -1.05
N THR A 76 29.72 19.28 -2.30
CA THR A 76 30.71 18.61 -3.14
C THR A 76 30.69 19.25 -4.52
N ASP A 77 31.81 19.16 -5.22
CA ASP A 77 31.96 19.62 -6.61
C ASP A 77 32.17 18.43 -7.56
N GLU A 78 31.77 17.23 -7.14
CA GLU A 78 31.86 16.01 -7.95
C GLU A 78 31.03 16.13 -9.24
N VAL A 79 31.68 15.86 -10.37
CA VAL A 79 31.06 15.84 -11.70
C VAL A 79 30.78 14.40 -12.08
N LYS A 80 29.51 14.05 -12.30
CA LYS A 80 29.07 12.70 -12.73
C LYS A 80 28.69 12.75 -14.21
N GLY A 81 29.67 12.54 -15.09
CA GLY A 81 29.50 12.61 -16.55
C GLY A 81 29.57 14.04 -17.11
N GLY A 82 29.16 14.26 -18.36
CA GLY A 82 29.36 15.57 -19.03
C GLY A 82 28.45 16.71 -18.55
N ASN A 83 27.24 16.41 -18.07
CA ASN A 83 26.19 17.41 -17.82
C ASN A 83 25.67 17.46 -16.38
N THR A 84 26.15 16.58 -15.49
CA THR A 84 25.60 16.46 -14.13
C THR A 84 26.67 16.77 -13.10
N LYS A 85 26.42 17.81 -12.28
CA LYS A 85 27.25 18.14 -11.13
C LYS A 85 26.49 17.80 -9.85
N ILE A 86 27.08 16.97 -9.00
CA ILE A 86 26.57 16.68 -7.67
C ILE A 86 26.90 17.89 -6.81
N VAL A 87 25.88 18.56 -6.26
CA VAL A 87 26.07 19.79 -5.46
C VAL A 87 26.25 19.46 -3.98
N HIS A 88 25.57 18.41 -3.50
CA HIS A 88 25.63 17.98 -2.12
C HIS A 88 25.67 16.46 -2.03
N LYS A 89 26.45 15.96 -1.08
CA LYS A 89 26.48 14.57 -0.64
C LYS A 89 25.87 14.50 0.74
N HIS A 90 24.99 13.53 0.95
CA HIS A 90 24.38 13.31 2.25
C HIS A 90 25.32 12.43 3.07
N GLU A 91 25.66 12.84 4.29
CA GLU A 91 26.48 12.07 5.21
C GLU A 91 25.69 11.81 6.48
N ALA A 92 25.42 10.54 6.79
CA ALA A 92 24.74 10.15 8.03
C ALA A 92 25.55 10.61 9.25
N THR A 93 24.87 11.28 10.18
CA THR A 93 25.47 11.88 11.39
C THR A 93 24.96 11.25 12.68
N SER A 94 23.71 10.84 12.70
CA SER A 94 23.13 10.09 13.80
C SER A 94 22.05 9.16 13.29
N TYR A 95 21.74 8.16 14.10
CA TYR A 95 20.55 7.34 13.91
C TYR A 95 19.80 7.23 15.23
N GLY A 96 18.51 6.95 15.11
CA GLY A 96 17.68 6.53 16.23
C GLY A 96 16.86 5.31 15.83
N PHE A 97 16.64 4.38 16.76
CA PHE A 97 15.63 3.34 16.58
C PHE A 97 14.88 3.00 17.87
N LEU A 98 13.63 2.54 17.71
CA LEU A 98 12.77 2.01 18.76
C LEU A 98 12.43 0.56 18.45
N VAL A 99 12.63 -0.34 19.41
CA VAL A 99 12.05 -1.68 19.34
C VAL A 99 10.69 -1.64 20.04
N LYS A 100 9.63 -1.93 19.29
CA LYS A 100 8.28 -2.03 19.84
C LYS A 100 7.85 -3.49 19.86
N ALA A 101 7.67 -4.01 21.07
CA ALA A 101 7.03 -5.29 21.30
C ALA A 101 5.49 -5.16 21.27
N ARG A 102 4.81 -6.23 20.87
CA ARG A 102 3.36 -6.37 20.94
C ARG A 102 2.92 -6.41 22.41
N ASP A 103 1.75 -5.82 22.70
CA ASP A 103 1.25 -5.63 24.08
C ASP A 103 1.08 -6.96 24.86
N ASP A 104 1.03 -8.11 24.19
CA ASP A 104 0.86 -9.42 24.81
C ASP A 104 2.18 -10.18 25.03
N VAL A 105 3.32 -9.66 24.57
CA VAL A 105 4.63 -10.25 24.86
C VAL A 105 4.95 -10.00 26.35
N PRO A 106 5.23 -11.04 27.15
CA PRO A 106 5.57 -10.88 28.56
C PRO A 106 6.76 -9.93 28.76
N THR A 107 6.63 -9.00 29.70
CA THR A 107 7.67 -7.98 29.94
C THR A 107 8.92 -8.62 30.52
N GLU A 108 8.75 -9.66 31.33
CA GLU A 108 9.82 -10.45 31.94
C GLU A 108 10.72 -11.07 30.85
N LEU A 109 10.13 -11.63 29.79
CA LEU A 109 10.90 -12.23 28.69
C LEU A 109 11.68 -11.18 27.89
N ILE A 110 11.16 -9.96 27.77
CA ILE A 110 11.82 -8.85 27.07
C ILE A 110 13.03 -8.38 27.88
N GLU A 111 12.86 -8.23 29.20
CA GLU A 111 13.91 -7.84 30.13
C GLU A 111 15.03 -8.89 30.21
N GLU A 112 14.69 -10.17 30.36
CA GLU A 112 15.64 -11.29 30.35
C GLU A 112 16.44 -11.40 29.04
N SER A 113 15.83 -10.97 27.93
CA SER A 113 16.47 -10.99 26.61
C SER A 113 17.31 -9.74 26.33
N GLU A 114 17.37 -8.78 27.26
CA GLU A 114 18.09 -7.50 27.13
C GLU A 114 17.73 -6.74 25.84
N ILE A 115 16.46 -6.83 25.41
CA ILE A 115 15.97 -6.11 24.24
C ILE A 115 15.68 -4.67 24.67
N PRO A 116 16.24 -3.64 23.99
CA PRO A 116 16.03 -2.26 24.39
C PRO A 116 14.56 -1.85 24.17
N THR A 117 13.87 -1.51 25.26
CA THR A 117 12.49 -0.99 25.23
C THR A 117 12.41 0.52 25.13
N VAL A 118 13.54 1.19 25.29
CA VAL A 118 13.70 2.64 25.18
C VAL A 118 14.36 3.02 23.85
N PRO A 119 14.15 4.27 23.39
CA PRO A 119 14.90 4.88 22.30
C PRO A 119 16.41 4.60 22.34
N VAL A 120 16.94 3.92 21.32
CA VAL A 120 18.38 3.82 21.10
C VAL A 120 18.78 4.94 20.15
N VAL A 121 19.67 5.83 20.60
CA VAL A 121 20.14 6.97 19.81
C VAL A 121 21.66 6.95 19.79
N TYR A 122 22.23 7.03 18.60
CA TYR A 122 23.67 7.14 18.41
C TYR A 122 24.01 8.41 17.64
N ARG A 123 25.00 9.15 18.11
CA ARG A 123 25.53 10.35 17.46
C ARG A 123 26.97 10.10 17.07
N GLY A 124 27.29 10.29 15.79
CA GLY A 124 28.62 10.11 15.26
C GLY A 124 29.62 11.09 15.88
N GLY A 125 30.82 10.57 16.18
CA GLY A 125 31.98 11.38 16.54
C GLY A 125 32.57 12.12 15.34
N GLU A 126 33.72 12.77 15.53
CA GLU A 126 34.31 13.67 14.52
C GLU A 126 34.66 12.98 13.18
N GLN A 127 34.95 11.68 13.21
CA GLN A 127 35.30 10.92 12.00
C GLN A 127 34.10 10.48 11.15
N ARG A 128 32.85 10.57 11.65
CA ARG A 128 31.53 10.38 10.98
C ARG A 128 31.29 9.12 10.10
N ALA A 129 32.33 8.38 9.73
CA ALA A 129 32.30 7.35 8.68
C ALA A 129 31.54 6.08 9.09
N ASP A 130 31.32 5.84 10.39
CA ASP A 130 30.79 4.55 10.87
C ASP A 130 29.33 4.60 11.34
N VAL A 131 28.59 5.70 11.12
CA VAL A 131 27.21 5.83 11.64
C VAL A 131 26.29 4.74 11.06
N ALA A 132 26.31 4.54 9.75
CA ALA A 132 25.51 3.53 9.09
C ALA A 132 25.94 2.10 9.46
N LYS A 133 27.25 1.87 9.56
CA LYS A 133 27.82 0.58 9.97
C LYS A 133 27.36 0.18 11.36
N ARG A 134 27.50 1.09 12.33
CA ARG A 134 27.05 0.89 13.71
C ARG A 134 25.55 0.71 13.81
N PHE A 135 24.77 1.35 12.94
CA PHE A 135 23.33 1.10 12.88
C PHE A 135 23.03 -0.34 12.48
N VAL A 136 23.66 -0.83 11.40
CA VAL A 136 23.47 -2.20 10.92
C VAL A 136 23.89 -3.20 12.01
N GLU A 137 25.04 -2.99 12.65
CA GLU A 137 25.52 -3.83 13.76
C GLU A 137 24.51 -3.86 14.93
N ALA A 138 24.01 -2.69 15.35
CA ALA A 138 23.04 -2.59 16.45
C ALA A 138 21.71 -3.28 16.12
N VAL A 139 21.17 -3.09 14.91
CA VAL A 139 19.92 -3.73 14.49
C VAL A 139 20.09 -5.25 14.37
N VAL A 140 21.24 -5.71 13.88
CA VAL A 140 21.56 -7.15 13.81
C VAL A 140 21.66 -7.75 15.21
N GLU A 141 22.34 -7.10 16.15
CA GLU A 141 22.44 -7.55 17.54
C GLU A 141 21.05 -7.68 18.20
N VAL A 142 20.22 -6.63 18.09
CA VAL A 142 18.84 -6.66 18.58
C VAL A 142 18.04 -7.79 17.94
N SER A 143 18.25 -8.05 16.66
CA SER A 143 17.52 -9.09 15.93
C SER A 143 17.94 -10.50 16.35
N TRP A 144 19.19 -10.71 16.74
CA TRP A 144 19.63 -11.96 17.38
C TRP A 144 18.95 -12.18 18.73
N LYS A 145 18.80 -11.12 19.55
CA LYS A 145 18.07 -11.17 20.83
C LYS A 145 16.60 -11.53 20.60
N ILE A 146 15.96 -10.90 19.61
CA ILE A 146 14.58 -11.21 19.22
C ILE A 146 14.45 -12.66 18.71
N GLU A 147 15.36 -13.13 17.85
CA GLU A 147 15.31 -14.53 17.36
C GLU A 147 15.40 -15.53 18.52
N LYS A 148 16.27 -15.26 19.51
CA LYS A 148 16.40 -16.10 20.70
C LYS A 148 15.11 -16.12 21.52
N LEU A 149 14.50 -14.96 21.78
CA LEU A 149 13.23 -14.85 22.49
C LEU A 149 12.10 -15.59 21.74
N MET A 150 12.05 -15.43 20.41
CA MET A 150 11.03 -16.05 19.56
C MET A 150 11.10 -17.58 19.49
N LYS A 151 12.19 -18.21 19.95
CA LYS A 151 12.32 -19.67 20.09
C LYS A 151 11.65 -20.21 21.37
N THR A 152 11.20 -19.33 22.27
CA THR A 152 10.48 -19.71 23.48
C THR A 152 9.18 -20.44 23.14
N ASN A 153 8.95 -21.57 23.80
CA ASN A 153 7.76 -22.39 23.62
C ASN A 153 7.10 -22.70 24.97
N ILE A 154 6.36 -21.72 25.49
CA ILE A 154 5.60 -21.85 26.74
C ILE A 154 4.37 -22.74 26.48
N PRO A 155 4.21 -23.86 27.21
CA PRO A 155 3.09 -24.76 27.04
C PRO A 155 1.74 -24.08 27.25
N LEU A 156 0.70 -24.59 26.57
CA LEU A 156 -0.67 -24.14 26.72
C LEU A 156 -1.12 -24.18 28.19
N THR A 157 -1.50 -23.02 28.73
CA THR A 157 -2.07 -22.87 30.07
C THR A 157 -3.59 -22.77 29.96
N MET A 158 -4.29 -23.81 30.44
CA MET A 158 -5.76 -23.87 30.40
C MET A 158 -6.38 -23.18 31.62
N THR A 159 -6.93 -21.98 31.44
CA THR A 159 -7.78 -21.35 32.46
C THR A 159 -9.21 -21.89 32.40
N LYS A 160 -9.81 -22.24 33.55
CA LYS A 160 -11.21 -22.72 33.61
C LYS A 160 -12.17 -21.60 33.16
N LYS A 161 -13.05 -21.93 32.21
CA LYS A 161 -14.18 -21.14 31.62
C LYS A 161 -13.88 -20.36 30.33
N LYS A 162 -14.26 -20.97 29.20
CA LYS A 162 -15.30 -20.49 28.27
C LYS A 162 -15.52 -21.56 27.20
N HIS A 163 -16.74 -22.07 27.06
CA HIS A 163 -17.11 -22.85 25.88
C HIS A 163 -17.07 -21.92 24.68
N ILE A 164 -16.10 -22.10 23.80
CA ILE A 164 -15.94 -21.31 22.58
C ILE A 164 -16.73 -22.02 21.48
N LYS A 165 -17.66 -21.31 20.84
CA LYS A 165 -18.45 -21.81 19.71
C LYS A 165 -17.49 -22.33 18.64
N SER A 166 -17.51 -23.63 18.40
CA SER A 166 -16.70 -24.22 17.33
C SER A 166 -17.31 -23.83 15.99
N VAL A 167 -16.54 -23.12 15.16
CA VAL A 167 -16.76 -23.12 13.71
C VAL A 167 -16.74 -24.58 13.26
N ILE A 168 -17.66 -24.97 12.38
CA ILE A 168 -17.72 -26.32 11.82
C ILE A 168 -16.45 -26.51 10.98
N LEU A 169 -15.43 -27.12 11.59
CA LEU A 169 -14.16 -27.46 10.95
C LEU A 169 -14.21 -28.92 10.55
N SER A 170 -13.99 -29.22 9.27
CA SER A 170 -13.76 -30.58 8.78
C SER A 170 -12.36 -31.05 9.23
N GLY A 171 -12.29 -32.17 9.97
CA GLY A 171 -11.02 -32.78 10.40
C GLY A 171 -10.72 -32.69 11.90
N GLU A 172 -9.54 -33.17 12.30
CA GLU A 172 -9.08 -33.14 13.69
C GLU A 172 -8.90 -31.71 14.20
N LYS A 173 -9.47 -31.44 15.38
CA LYS A 173 -9.49 -30.12 16.01
C LYS A 173 -8.28 -29.97 16.94
N LEU A 174 -7.39 -29.05 16.60
CA LEU A 174 -6.25 -28.66 17.43
C LEU A 174 -6.55 -27.35 18.19
N ARG A 175 -5.94 -27.23 19.37
CA ARG A 175 -6.00 -26.02 20.20
C ARG A 175 -4.80 -25.14 19.87
N ASP A 176 -5.03 -24.09 19.10
CA ASP A 176 -4.03 -23.08 18.80
C ASP A 176 -3.78 -22.21 20.05
N HIS A 177 -2.51 -21.88 20.30
CA HIS A 177 -2.08 -21.10 21.44
C HIS A 177 -0.85 -20.26 21.11
N ASN A 178 -0.65 -19.18 21.85
CA ASN A 178 0.52 -18.33 21.68
C ASN A 178 1.71 -18.91 22.47
N HIS A 179 2.77 -19.32 21.77
CA HIS A 179 3.96 -19.92 22.38
C HIS A 179 4.78 -18.95 23.27
N LEU A 180 4.57 -17.64 23.18
CA LEU A 180 5.21 -16.65 24.06
C LEU A 180 4.46 -16.43 25.38
N THR A 181 3.18 -16.84 25.47
CA THR A 181 2.36 -16.58 26.67
C THR A 181 1.68 -17.83 27.23
N GLY A 182 1.68 -18.93 26.48
CA GLY A 182 0.88 -20.12 26.77
C GLY A 182 -0.64 -19.90 26.65
N LYS A 183 -1.11 -18.72 26.23
CA LYS A 183 -2.55 -18.41 26.18
C LYS A 183 -3.23 -19.06 24.98
N PHE A 184 -4.36 -19.70 25.22
CA PHE A 184 -5.24 -20.23 24.19
C PHE A 184 -5.72 -19.11 23.24
N ARG A 185 -5.70 -19.37 21.93
CA ARG A 185 -6.19 -18.44 20.90
C ARG A 185 -7.52 -18.90 20.33
N GLN A 186 -7.54 -20.09 19.72
CA GLN A 186 -8.70 -20.60 18.97
C GLN A 186 -8.61 -22.11 18.72
N ILE A 187 -9.69 -22.69 18.20
CA ILE A 187 -9.72 -24.08 17.71
C ILE A 187 -9.55 -24.03 16.20
N LEU A 188 -8.56 -24.75 15.67
CA LEU A 188 -8.29 -24.86 14.24
C LEU A 188 -8.29 -26.33 13.81
N CYS A 189 -8.49 -26.59 12.52
CA CYS A 189 -8.17 -27.92 11.99
C CYS A 189 -6.65 -28.08 11.89
N SER A 190 -6.16 -29.33 11.88
CA SER A 190 -4.73 -29.63 11.78
C SER A 190 -4.02 -28.87 10.66
N LYS A 191 -4.61 -28.84 9.45
CA LYS A 191 -4.07 -28.11 8.30
C LYS A 191 -3.93 -26.60 8.57
N CYS A 192 -5.01 -25.95 9.00
CA CYS A 192 -4.98 -24.51 9.27
C CYS A 192 -4.02 -24.14 10.40
N ASN A 193 -3.86 -25.00 11.41
CA ASN A 193 -2.91 -24.78 12.49
C ASN A 193 -1.45 -24.83 12.00
N LEU A 194 -1.13 -25.75 11.09
CA LEU A 194 0.22 -25.86 10.50
C LEU A 194 0.52 -24.71 9.53
N GLU A 195 -0.50 -24.16 8.86
CA GLU A 195 -0.38 -22.97 8.01
C GLU A 195 -0.20 -21.69 8.84
N LEU A 196 -0.72 -21.65 10.07
CA LEU A 196 -0.56 -20.53 11.00
C LEU A 196 0.84 -20.58 11.65
N GLN A 197 1.84 -20.15 10.87
CA GLN A 197 3.23 -20.15 11.31
C GLN A 197 3.60 -18.86 12.04
N GLN A 198 4.38 -19.01 13.10
CA GLN A 198 5.05 -17.88 13.74
C GLN A 198 5.93 -17.14 12.73
N THR A 199 5.95 -15.82 12.86
CA THR A 199 6.70 -14.95 11.97
C THR A 199 8.20 -15.18 12.14
N LYS A 200 8.89 -15.36 11.02
CA LYS A 200 10.32 -15.64 10.94
C LYS A 200 11.14 -14.42 10.52
N PHE A 201 10.63 -13.23 10.82
CA PHE A 201 11.32 -11.99 10.50
C PHE A 201 10.92 -10.84 11.41
N VAL A 202 11.79 -9.83 11.50
CA VAL A 202 11.48 -8.53 12.15
C VAL A 202 11.44 -7.45 11.08
N PRO A 203 10.33 -6.70 10.94
CA PRO A 203 10.28 -5.53 10.09
C PRO A 203 11.01 -4.33 10.73
N VAL A 204 11.84 -3.66 9.95
CA VAL A 204 12.51 -2.39 10.27
C VAL A 204 11.87 -1.30 9.42
N PHE A 205 11.05 -0.47 10.03
CA PHE A 205 10.31 0.59 9.38
C PHE A 205 11.11 1.88 9.33
N PHE A 206 11.23 2.40 8.13
CA PHE A 206 11.69 3.76 7.84
C PHE A 206 10.58 4.49 7.08
N HIS A 207 10.54 5.81 7.16
CA HIS A 207 9.62 6.60 6.35
C HIS A 207 10.37 7.25 5.19
N ASN A 208 9.99 6.90 3.97
CA ASN A 208 10.66 7.32 2.73
C ASN A 208 12.05 6.66 2.54
N LEU A 209 12.21 5.44 3.05
CA LEU A 209 13.44 4.63 2.97
C LEU A 209 14.03 4.60 1.55
N SER A 210 13.19 4.29 0.55
CA SER A 210 13.62 4.01 -0.82
C SER A 210 14.31 5.19 -1.51
N ASN A 211 14.11 6.41 -1.00
CA ASN A 211 14.63 7.64 -1.61
C ASN A 211 15.76 8.26 -0.79
N TYR A 212 16.03 7.78 0.42
CA TYR A 212 16.94 8.46 1.35
C TYR A 212 17.81 7.46 2.11
N ASP A 213 17.30 6.86 3.17
CA ASP A 213 18.09 6.07 4.12
C ASP A 213 18.64 4.78 3.53
N SER A 214 18.01 4.24 2.49
CA SER A 214 18.44 2.98 1.86
C SER A 214 19.87 3.07 1.35
N HIS A 215 20.31 4.25 0.91
CA HIS A 215 21.65 4.45 0.38
C HIS A 215 22.74 4.29 1.44
N PHE A 216 22.47 4.67 2.69
CA PHE A 216 23.41 4.47 3.81
C PHE A 216 23.46 3.01 4.24
N ILE A 217 22.30 2.35 4.28
CA ILE A 217 22.21 1.00 4.83
C ILE A 217 22.76 -0.02 3.83
N ILE A 218 22.44 0.13 2.54
CA ILE A 218 22.78 -0.89 1.54
C ILE A 218 24.29 -0.93 1.25
N THR A 219 25.00 0.19 1.39
CA THR A 219 26.46 0.23 1.23
C THR A 219 27.17 -0.58 2.30
N GLU A 220 26.66 -0.54 3.54
CA GLU A 220 27.21 -1.31 4.66
C GLU A 220 26.82 -2.78 4.59
N LEU A 221 25.62 -3.06 4.10
CA LEU A 221 25.15 -4.43 3.87
C LEU A 221 25.92 -5.10 2.72
N GLY A 222 26.30 -4.35 1.68
CA GLY A 222 26.95 -4.88 0.47
C GLY A 222 28.26 -5.65 0.68
N PHE A 223 28.90 -5.55 1.85
CA PHE A 223 30.07 -6.35 2.21
C PHE A 223 29.74 -7.82 2.54
N ASP A 224 28.47 -8.14 2.75
CA ASP A 224 27.96 -9.46 3.14
C ASP A 224 26.84 -9.93 2.20
N THR A 225 27.10 -9.84 0.90
CA THR A 225 26.14 -10.12 -0.19
C THR A 225 25.38 -11.45 -0.07
N PRO A 226 25.98 -12.58 0.36
CA PRO A 226 25.27 -13.85 0.48
C PRO A 226 24.13 -13.83 1.51
N SER A 227 24.18 -12.92 2.49
CA SER A 227 23.16 -12.80 3.53
C SER A 227 22.05 -11.82 3.17
N ILE A 228 21.97 -11.31 1.94
CA ILE A 228 21.04 -10.22 1.59
C ILE A 228 20.16 -10.57 0.39
N SER A 229 18.88 -10.25 0.52
CA SER A 229 17.90 -10.31 -0.56
C SER A 229 17.34 -8.91 -0.83
N VAL A 230 17.29 -8.48 -2.09
CA VAL A 230 16.88 -7.13 -2.48
C VAL A 230 15.73 -7.18 -3.47
N ILE A 231 14.75 -6.30 -3.30
CA ILE A 231 13.66 -6.06 -4.26
C ILE A 231 13.92 -4.70 -4.93
N PRO A 232 14.61 -4.67 -6.09
CA PRO A 232 14.92 -3.43 -6.78
C PRO A 232 13.68 -2.86 -7.49
N ASN A 233 13.58 -1.53 -7.52
CA ASN A 233 12.66 -0.78 -8.39
C ASN A 233 13.40 -0.13 -9.57
N SER A 234 14.61 0.36 -9.31
CA SER A 234 15.58 0.83 -10.31
C SER A 234 16.99 0.56 -9.79
N GLU A 235 18.01 0.92 -10.56
CA GLU A 235 19.42 0.76 -10.15
C GLU A 235 19.76 1.53 -8.86
N GLU A 236 19.05 2.64 -8.60
CA GLU A 236 19.28 3.48 -7.43
C GLU A 236 18.22 3.31 -6.34
N LYS A 237 17.05 2.73 -6.64
CA LYS A 237 15.92 2.68 -5.70
C LYS A 237 15.49 1.27 -5.40
N PHE A 238 15.38 0.95 -4.13
CA PHE A 238 14.97 -0.37 -3.64
C PHE A 238 13.61 -0.29 -2.97
N ILE A 239 12.68 -1.17 -3.35
CA ILE A 239 11.35 -1.26 -2.70
C ILE A 239 11.50 -1.73 -1.26
N SER A 240 12.35 -2.75 -1.07
CA SER A 240 12.70 -3.33 0.22
C SER A 240 13.98 -4.16 0.05
N PHE A 241 14.70 -4.35 1.14
CA PHE A 241 15.81 -5.28 1.23
C PHE A 241 15.74 -6.02 2.57
N THR A 242 16.27 -7.23 2.58
CA THR A 242 16.19 -8.19 3.68
C THR A 242 17.59 -8.71 3.97
N LYS A 243 17.98 -8.75 5.25
CA LYS A 243 19.21 -9.42 5.69
C LYS A 243 18.86 -10.69 6.46
N HIS A 244 19.54 -11.77 6.14
CA HIS A 244 19.46 -13.05 6.84
C HIS A 244 20.29 -12.97 8.12
N ILE A 245 19.65 -13.16 9.26
CA ILE A 245 20.30 -13.26 10.57
C ILE A 245 20.74 -14.71 10.79
N SER A 246 19.83 -15.64 10.50
CA SER A 246 20.09 -17.08 10.49
C SER A 246 19.44 -17.73 9.26
N SER A 247 19.62 -19.04 9.09
CA SER A 247 18.96 -19.80 8.01
C SER A 247 17.43 -19.79 8.10
N LYS A 248 16.88 -19.41 9.26
CA LYS A 248 15.44 -19.42 9.53
C LYS A 248 14.89 -18.06 9.96
N PHE A 249 15.73 -17.03 10.09
CA PHE A 249 15.30 -15.73 10.61
C PHE A 249 15.92 -14.56 9.84
N THR A 250 15.11 -13.54 9.57
CA THR A 250 15.51 -12.41 8.72
C THR A 250 15.10 -11.06 9.31
N ILE A 251 15.78 -10.00 8.91
CA ILE A 251 15.33 -8.62 9.13
C ILE A 251 14.93 -8.03 7.79
N ARG A 252 13.80 -7.32 7.76
CA ARG A 252 13.23 -6.78 6.52
C ARG A 252 13.06 -5.27 6.65
N PHE A 253 13.73 -4.51 5.80
CA PHE A 253 13.61 -3.06 5.78
C PHE A 253 12.43 -2.64 4.92
N ILE A 254 11.49 -1.90 5.51
CA ILE A 254 10.21 -1.56 4.89
C ILE A 254 10.03 -0.03 4.85
N ASP A 255 9.65 0.47 3.68
CA ASP A 255 9.31 1.87 3.48
C ASP A 255 7.82 2.13 3.81
N THR A 256 7.57 2.81 4.93
CA THR A 256 6.21 3.18 5.36
C THR A 256 5.55 4.21 4.45
N PHE A 257 6.31 4.99 3.66
CA PHE A 257 5.74 5.95 2.70
C PHE A 257 4.97 5.24 1.57
N ARG A 258 5.31 3.97 1.27
CA ARG A 258 4.60 3.14 0.29
C ARG A 258 3.22 2.68 0.77
N PHE A 259 2.91 2.91 2.05
CA PHE A 259 1.59 2.69 2.62
C PHE A 259 0.90 4.01 2.99
N MET A 260 1.68 4.99 3.43
CA MET A 260 1.22 6.34 3.78
C MET A 260 1.94 7.35 2.90
N ALA A 261 1.40 7.60 1.70
CA ALA A 261 2.00 8.47 0.69
C ALA A 261 1.83 9.98 1.01
N LEU A 262 2.14 10.36 2.25
CA LEU A 262 2.13 11.72 2.77
C LEU A 262 3.38 11.93 3.61
N SER A 263 3.83 13.18 3.71
CA SER A 263 4.94 13.53 4.60
C SER A 263 4.59 13.25 6.06
N LEU A 264 5.59 12.94 6.89
CA LEU A 264 5.39 12.80 8.35
C LEU A 264 4.68 14.00 8.96
N SER A 265 5.02 15.24 8.55
CA SER A 265 4.33 16.44 9.03
C SER A 265 2.83 16.42 8.72
N SER A 266 2.46 16.05 7.49
CA SER A 266 1.03 15.96 7.10
C SER A 266 0.32 14.81 7.83
N LEU A 267 1.01 13.69 8.06
CA LEU A 267 0.45 12.58 8.83
C LEU A 267 0.18 12.97 10.29
N VAL A 268 1.13 13.68 10.91
CA VAL A 268 0.98 14.16 12.28
C VAL A 268 -0.14 15.19 12.38
N GLU A 269 -0.19 16.18 11.48
CA GLU A 269 -1.28 17.17 11.41
C GLU A 269 -2.67 16.49 11.32
N ASN A 270 -2.79 15.44 10.51
CA ASN A 270 -4.04 14.69 10.36
C ASN A 270 -4.43 13.85 11.60
N LEU A 271 -3.47 13.55 12.49
CA LEU A 271 -3.67 12.72 13.68
C LEU A 271 -3.79 13.53 14.97
N ILE A 272 -3.49 14.83 14.97
CA ILE A 272 -3.60 15.68 16.16
C ILE A 272 -5.05 15.77 16.63
N THR A 273 -5.24 15.47 17.91
CA THR A 273 -6.47 15.69 18.67
C THR A 273 -6.16 16.63 19.83
N HIS A 274 -7.17 17.27 20.42
CA HIS A 274 -6.98 18.21 21.53
C HIS A 274 -6.13 17.65 22.68
N ASN A 275 -6.23 16.34 22.95
CA ASN A 275 -5.51 15.64 24.02
C ASN A 275 -4.40 14.70 23.53
N PHE A 276 -4.02 14.76 22.25
CA PHE A 276 -3.00 13.89 21.64
C PHE A 276 -3.26 12.37 21.82
N GLU A 277 -4.52 11.93 21.89
CA GLU A 277 -4.91 10.54 22.18
C GLU A 277 -4.43 9.51 21.13
N ASN A 278 -4.11 9.99 19.93
CA ASN A 278 -3.57 9.19 18.83
C ASN A 278 -2.04 8.96 18.96
N PHE A 279 -1.35 9.69 19.84
CA PHE A 279 0.10 9.63 20.04
C PHE A 279 0.48 8.82 21.30
N ARG A 280 -0.20 7.69 21.51
CA ARG A 280 -0.07 6.87 22.74
C ARG A 280 1.35 6.42 23.02
N GLU A 281 2.08 6.00 21.99
CA GLU A 281 3.46 5.54 22.15
C GLU A 281 4.42 6.72 22.36
N THR A 282 4.21 7.86 21.68
CA THR A 282 5.00 9.07 21.92
C THR A 282 4.82 9.57 23.36
N ALA A 283 3.57 9.61 23.86
CA ALA A 283 3.25 10.08 25.20
C ALA A 283 3.87 9.26 26.34
N LYS A 284 4.39 8.04 26.06
CA LYS A 284 5.14 7.24 27.05
C LYS A 284 6.55 7.79 27.31
N HIS A 285 7.09 8.57 26.38
CA HIS A 285 8.48 9.05 26.44
C HIS A 285 8.59 10.56 26.66
N PHE A 286 7.48 11.29 26.60
CA PHE A 286 7.44 12.75 26.73
C PHE A 286 6.35 13.19 27.69
N VAL A 287 6.60 14.28 28.41
CA VAL A 287 5.60 14.92 29.26
C VAL A 287 4.57 15.68 28.41
N SER A 288 3.38 15.93 28.97
CA SER A 288 2.27 16.55 28.23
C SER A 288 2.60 17.92 27.65
N GLU A 289 3.44 18.71 28.33
CA GLU A 289 3.89 20.03 27.87
C GLU A 289 4.74 19.96 26.60
N ASP A 290 5.55 18.90 26.47
CA ASP A 290 6.42 18.69 25.31
C ASP A 290 5.67 18.13 24.09
N MET A 291 4.44 17.61 24.26
CA MET A 291 3.64 17.02 23.18
C MET A 291 3.40 18.00 22.03
N LEU A 292 3.21 19.28 22.34
CA LEU A 292 3.06 20.36 21.35
C LEU A 292 4.32 20.59 20.53
N LEU A 293 5.49 20.34 21.11
CA LEU A 293 6.78 20.50 20.44
C LEU A 293 7.13 19.28 19.62
N VAL A 294 6.97 18.08 20.18
CA VAL A 294 7.37 16.85 19.49
C VAL A 294 6.48 16.57 18.29
N THR A 295 5.21 16.97 18.29
CA THR A 295 4.28 16.79 17.14
C THR A 295 4.48 17.82 16.01
N ARG A 296 5.44 18.73 16.13
CA ARG A 296 5.77 19.67 15.05
C ARG A 296 6.89 19.15 14.17
N LYS A 297 6.95 19.63 12.93
CA LYS A 297 8.10 19.39 12.06
C LYS A 297 9.36 20.01 12.69
N GLY A 298 10.35 19.17 12.98
CA GLY A 298 11.65 19.62 13.45
C GLY A 298 12.40 20.40 12.37
N VAL A 299 13.16 21.41 12.79
CA VAL A 299 14.14 22.11 11.93
C VAL A 299 15.51 21.57 12.29
N TYR A 300 16.09 20.76 11.40
CA TYR A 300 17.46 20.30 11.55
C TYR A 300 18.41 21.28 10.84
N PRO A 301 19.45 21.81 11.52
CA PRO A 301 20.39 22.73 10.89
C PRO A 301 21.33 21.94 9.97
N TYR A 302 21.00 21.92 8.67
CA TYR A 302 21.79 21.22 7.65
C TYR A 302 23.09 21.95 7.26
N ASP A 303 23.25 23.21 7.67
CA ASP A 303 24.41 24.05 7.33
C ASP A 303 25.42 24.10 8.50
N ARG A 304 26.73 24.06 8.18
CA ARG A 304 27.84 23.76 9.13
C ARG A 304 28.09 24.82 10.23
N GLY A 305 27.19 25.78 10.42
CA GLY A 305 27.43 27.03 11.14
C GLY A 305 26.94 27.15 12.59
N LEU A 306 26.35 26.12 13.23
CA LEU A 306 25.83 26.28 14.60
C LEU A 306 26.52 25.43 15.67
N ASN A 307 26.83 26.11 16.78
CA ASN A 307 27.48 25.60 17.99
C ASN A 307 26.82 24.34 18.58
N ARG A 308 27.67 23.37 18.95
CA ARG A 308 27.42 21.98 19.41
C ARG A 308 26.53 21.80 20.67
N LYS A 309 25.78 22.80 21.16
CA LYS A 309 25.13 22.75 22.50
C LYS A 309 23.60 22.67 22.54
N ILE A 310 22.88 22.75 21.42
CA ILE A 310 21.39 22.83 21.44
C ILE A 310 20.78 21.78 20.52
N LEU A 311 20.94 20.49 20.80
CA LEU A 311 20.20 19.44 20.07
C LEU A 311 19.91 18.28 21.04
N SER A 312 19.01 18.51 22.00
CA SER A 312 18.35 17.44 22.74
C SER A 312 16.90 17.31 22.22
N THR A 313 16.46 16.07 22.03
CA THR A 313 15.04 15.65 22.06
C THR A 313 14.04 16.19 21.02
N ARG A 314 14.16 15.94 19.70
CA ARG A 314 13.15 16.47 18.73
C ARG A 314 12.68 15.64 17.52
N SER A 315 13.02 14.34 17.34
CA SER A 315 12.65 13.58 16.11
C SER A 315 11.58 12.47 16.25
N TRP A 316 10.84 12.37 17.36
CA TRP A 316 10.21 11.09 17.75
C TRP A 316 8.69 10.91 17.55
N SER A 317 7.93 11.91 17.07
CA SER A 317 6.45 11.84 17.13
C SER A 317 5.73 11.30 15.88
N GLY A 318 6.39 11.25 14.72
CA GLY A 318 5.71 10.98 13.45
C GLY A 318 5.48 9.50 13.15
N THR A 319 6.34 8.61 13.65
CA THR A 319 6.41 7.20 13.23
C THR A 319 5.63 6.25 14.13
N THR A 320 5.28 6.65 15.35
CA THR A 320 4.77 5.74 16.39
C THR A 320 3.23 5.75 16.56
N SER A 321 2.53 6.75 16.02
CA SER A 321 1.08 6.96 16.20
C SER A 321 0.18 6.00 15.42
N SER A 322 0.73 5.20 14.50
CA SER A 322 -0.06 4.28 13.69
C SER A 322 0.15 2.79 14.06
N ALA A 323 0.97 2.50 15.07
CA ALA A 323 1.51 1.18 15.42
C ALA A 323 0.48 0.04 15.61
N ARG A 324 -0.78 0.31 15.96
CA ARG A 324 -1.79 -0.75 16.13
C ARG A 324 -2.37 -1.30 14.83
N ARG A 325 -2.30 -0.55 13.71
CA ARG A 325 -2.85 -0.97 12.41
C ARG A 325 -1.90 -1.80 11.53
N TRP A 326 -0.61 -1.88 11.87
CA TRP A 326 0.42 -2.36 10.94
C TRP A 326 0.88 -3.80 11.09
N ALA A 327 0.43 -4.51 12.12
CA ALA A 327 1.00 -5.82 12.40
C ALA A 327 0.70 -6.88 11.31
N ASN A 328 -0.36 -6.70 10.52
CA ASN A 328 -0.64 -7.49 9.32
C ASN A 328 -0.01 -6.88 8.06
N ALA A 329 0.07 -5.55 7.98
CA ALA A 329 0.65 -4.83 6.84
C ALA A 329 2.17 -5.07 6.69
N ALA A 330 2.87 -5.42 7.77
CA ALA A 330 4.30 -5.79 7.76
C ALA A 330 4.63 -7.00 6.85
N HIS A 331 3.62 -7.81 6.51
CA HIS A 331 3.79 -8.92 5.56
C HIS A 331 3.84 -8.46 4.10
N TYR A 332 3.39 -7.22 3.82
CA TYR A 332 3.38 -6.62 2.50
C TYR A 332 4.49 -5.57 2.38
N TYR A 333 4.77 -5.15 1.14
CA TYR A 333 5.74 -4.08 0.86
C TYR A 333 5.09 -2.76 0.44
N THR A 334 3.80 -2.77 0.06
CA THR A 334 3.09 -1.61 -0.48
C THR A 334 1.59 -1.67 -0.16
N ALA A 335 0.92 -0.50 -0.10
CA ALA A 335 -0.53 -0.45 0.04
C ALA A 335 -1.29 -1.17 -1.09
N PRO A 336 -0.93 -1.01 -2.39
CA PRO A 336 -1.61 -1.77 -3.46
C PRO A 336 -1.53 -3.29 -3.28
N GLY A 337 -0.38 -3.82 -2.82
CA GLY A 337 -0.25 -5.25 -2.55
C GLY A 337 -1.14 -5.73 -1.39
N LEU A 338 -1.22 -4.92 -0.33
CA LEU A 338 -2.16 -5.16 0.79
C LEU A 338 -3.63 -5.10 0.33
N SER A 339 -3.99 -4.08 -0.45
CA SER A 339 -5.35 -3.91 -0.97
C SER A 339 -5.75 -5.04 -1.91
N PHE A 340 -4.85 -5.50 -2.77
CA PHE A 340 -5.11 -6.58 -3.72
C PHE A 340 -5.39 -7.92 -3.02
N ASP A 341 -4.62 -8.24 -1.98
CA ASP A 341 -4.81 -9.49 -1.23
C ASP A 341 -6.09 -9.45 -0.35
N ALA A 342 -6.54 -8.26 0.04
CA ALA A 342 -7.79 -8.05 0.76
C ALA A 342 -9.04 -8.13 -0.15
N MET A 343 -8.89 -8.06 -1.47
CA MET A 343 -10.01 -8.12 -2.42
C MET A 343 -10.46 -9.58 -2.64
N PRO A 344 -11.75 -9.90 -2.47
CA PRO A 344 -12.26 -11.24 -2.74
C PRO A 344 -12.36 -11.52 -4.27
N ASN A 345 -12.04 -12.75 -4.68
CA ASN A 345 -12.40 -13.33 -5.99
C ASN A 345 -11.85 -12.64 -7.26
N ILE A 346 -10.56 -12.32 -7.31
CA ILE A 346 -9.93 -11.84 -8.55
C ILE A 346 -9.74 -13.03 -9.53
N ARG A 347 -10.43 -12.99 -10.67
CA ARG A 347 -10.26 -13.96 -11.77
C ARG A 347 -9.39 -13.37 -12.88
N THR A 348 -8.51 -14.19 -13.45
CA THR A 348 -7.51 -13.78 -14.45
C THR A 348 -8.13 -13.47 -15.82
N LEU A 349 -7.59 -12.45 -16.48
CA LEU A 349 -7.69 -12.28 -17.93
C LEU A 349 -6.70 -13.25 -18.58
N SER A 350 -7.18 -14.13 -19.46
CA SER A 350 -6.36 -15.20 -20.06
C SER A 350 -5.80 -14.87 -21.43
N ASP A 351 -6.25 -13.77 -22.05
CA ASP A 351 -5.96 -13.42 -23.44
C ASP A 351 -5.47 -11.97 -23.55
N TYR A 352 -4.43 -11.77 -24.37
CA TYR A 352 -3.80 -10.47 -24.63
C TYR A 352 -4.78 -9.51 -25.32
N ASP A 353 -5.63 -10.00 -26.22
CA ASP A 353 -6.60 -9.17 -26.94
C ASP A 353 -7.70 -8.63 -26.00
N MET A 354 -8.02 -9.35 -24.92
CA MET A 354 -8.93 -8.86 -23.88
C MET A 354 -8.32 -7.68 -23.12
N LEU A 355 -7.01 -7.68 -22.89
CA LEU A 355 -6.30 -6.61 -22.17
C LEU A 355 -6.29 -5.30 -22.98
N LEU A 356 -6.00 -5.39 -24.28
CA LEU A 356 -5.96 -4.23 -25.19
C LEU A 356 -7.32 -3.51 -25.31
N ILE A 357 -8.42 -4.22 -25.11
CA ILE A 357 -9.78 -3.66 -25.13
C ILE A 357 -10.04 -2.74 -23.92
N PHE A 358 -9.48 -3.05 -22.74
CA PHE A 358 -9.73 -2.26 -21.52
C PHE A 358 -8.81 -1.04 -21.38
N GLU A 359 -7.58 -1.09 -21.90
CA GLU A 359 -6.62 0.02 -21.77
C GLU A 359 -7.10 1.33 -22.41
N ASN A 360 -8.05 1.28 -23.33
CA ASN A 360 -8.56 2.44 -24.08
C ASN A 360 -9.74 3.20 -23.42
N GLY A 361 -10.23 2.77 -22.25
CA GLY A 361 -11.56 3.16 -21.74
C GLY A 361 -11.67 4.15 -20.54
N ILE A 362 -10.61 4.80 -20.08
CA ILE A 362 -10.60 5.41 -18.72
C ILE A 362 -10.90 6.93 -18.70
N ARG A 363 -11.76 7.40 -17.78
CA ARG A 363 -11.97 8.82 -17.41
C ARG A 363 -12.14 9.04 -15.89
N GLY A 364 -11.96 10.28 -15.42
CA GLY A 364 -11.81 10.67 -14.00
C GLY A 364 -12.95 11.51 -13.37
N GLY A 365 -12.97 11.59 -12.02
CA GLY A 365 -13.91 12.32 -11.15
C GLY A 365 -13.60 12.12 -9.63
N ASN A 366 -14.25 12.85 -8.70
CA ASN A 366 -13.97 12.82 -7.25
C ASN A 366 -14.53 11.57 -6.54
N ASN A 367 -13.67 10.82 -5.84
CA ASN A 367 -13.88 9.41 -5.44
C ASN A 367 -14.58 8.57 -6.54
N LEU A 368 -14.36 8.94 -7.81
CA LEU A 368 -15.02 8.29 -8.94
C LEU A 368 -14.65 6.82 -8.96
N TYR A 369 -13.40 6.49 -8.64
CA TYR A 369 -12.96 5.10 -8.62
C TYR A 369 -13.68 4.29 -7.54
N GLY A 370 -13.83 4.79 -6.31
CA GLY A 370 -14.58 4.06 -5.28
C GLY A 370 -16.04 3.84 -5.67
N TYR A 371 -16.72 4.89 -6.13
CA TYR A 371 -18.10 4.79 -6.62
C TYR A 371 -18.21 3.83 -7.82
N ALA A 372 -17.36 3.99 -8.84
CA ALA A 372 -17.38 3.15 -10.04
C ALA A 372 -17.05 1.69 -9.73
N ILE A 373 -16.14 1.44 -8.78
CA ILE A 373 -15.77 0.10 -8.34
C ILE A 373 -16.88 -0.54 -7.48
N SER A 374 -17.72 0.27 -6.83
CA SER A 374 -18.93 -0.23 -6.14
C SER A 374 -20.09 -0.59 -7.08
N GLU A 375 -20.00 -0.23 -8.36
CA GLU A 375 -20.99 -0.63 -9.36
C GLU A 375 -20.76 -2.07 -9.83
N TYR A 376 -21.63 -2.56 -10.74
CA TYR A 376 -21.50 -3.89 -11.31
C TYR A 376 -20.27 -3.98 -12.20
N MET A 377 -19.25 -4.69 -11.71
CA MET A 377 -17.93 -4.82 -12.33
C MET A 377 -17.82 -6.10 -13.15
N PRO A 378 -17.17 -6.05 -14.33
CA PRO A 378 -17.07 -7.19 -15.25
C PRO A 378 -16.18 -8.30 -14.70
N TYR A 379 -16.55 -9.55 -14.96
CA TYR A 379 -15.77 -10.76 -14.76
C TYR A 379 -16.22 -11.86 -15.73
N GLY A 380 -15.34 -12.81 -16.06
CA GLY A 380 -15.67 -13.93 -16.94
C GLY A 380 -16.04 -13.49 -18.36
N PHE A 381 -15.04 -13.41 -19.24
CA PHE A 381 -15.14 -12.83 -20.57
C PHE A 381 -15.26 -13.90 -21.64
N ASN A 382 -16.17 -13.72 -22.60
CA ASN A 382 -16.37 -14.62 -23.72
C ASN A 382 -16.66 -13.83 -25.01
N TRP A 383 -16.06 -14.25 -26.11
CA TRP A 383 -16.42 -13.75 -27.43
C TRP A 383 -17.80 -14.29 -27.84
N VAL A 384 -18.65 -13.40 -28.35
CA VAL A 384 -19.99 -13.77 -28.86
C VAL A 384 -20.16 -13.27 -30.29
N ALA A 385 -21.20 -13.77 -30.96
CA ALA A 385 -21.51 -13.36 -32.33
C ALA A 385 -21.65 -11.82 -32.42
N PRO A 386 -21.09 -11.17 -33.46
CA PRO A 386 -21.07 -9.72 -33.60
C PRO A 386 -22.43 -9.17 -34.04
N LYS A 387 -23.40 -9.19 -33.13
CA LYS A 387 -24.76 -8.69 -33.35
C LYS A 387 -25.15 -7.67 -32.28
N LEU A 388 -26.04 -6.75 -32.64
CA LEU A 388 -26.58 -5.74 -31.72
C LEU A 388 -27.71 -6.30 -30.83
N ASP A 389 -28.22 -7.49 -31.15
CA ASP A 389 -29.37 -8.10 -30.51
C ASP A 389 -29.23 -8.14 -28.98
N GLY A 390 -30.24 -7.63 -28.28
CA GLY A 390 -30.28 -7.58 -26.82
C GLY A 390 -29.42 -6.46 -26.19
N LEU A 391 -28.75 -5.60 -26.98
CA LEU A 391 -27.97 -4.48 -26.43
C LEU A 391 -28.85 -3.51 -25.64
N ILE A 392 -30.02 -3.13 -26.17
CA ILE A 392 -30.94 -2.17 -25.53
C ILE A 392 -31.54 -2.73 -24.23
N GLU A 393 -31.66 -4.05 -24.12
CA GLU A 393 -32.23 -4.75 -22.97
C GLU A 393 -31.24 -4.86 -21.78
N LEU A 394 -29.96 -4.55 -21.99
CA LEU A 394 -28.94 -4.59 -20.95
C LEU A 394 -29.08 -3.41 -19.99
N ALA A 395 -29.71 -3.64 -18.84
CA ALA A 395 -29.71 -2.69 -17.73
C ALA A 395 -28.32 -2.60 -17.06
N PRO A 396 -28.01 -1.47 -16.38
CA PRO A 396 -26.76 -1.32 -15.63
C PRO A 396 -26.49 -2.43 -14.61
N LYS A 397 -27.53 -3.00 -14.00
CA LYS A 397 -27.42 -4.06 -12.98
C LYS A 397 -27.74 -5.46 -13.53
N SER A 398 -27.81 -5.63 -14.85
CA SER A 398 -27.98 -6.94 -15.46
C SER A 398 -26.81 -7.85 -15.08
N ALA A 399 -27.04 -9.17 -15.00
CA ALA A 399 -25.97 -10.11 -14.70
C ALA A 399 -24.88 -10.21 -15.80
N ARG A 400 -25.15 -9.61 -16.98
CA ARG A 400 -24.27 -9.60 -18.14
C ARG A 400 -24.12 -8.19 -18.70
N GLY A 401 -22.98 -7.95 -19.34
CA GLY A 401 -22.67 -6.72 -20.06
C GLY A 401 -21.81 -7.02 -21.30
N ARG A 402 -21.59 -6.01 -22.14
CA ARG A 402 -20.82 -6.15 -23.39
C ARG A 402 -19.83 -5.01 -23.61
N VAL A 403 -18.70 -5.33 -24.23
CA VAL A 403 -17.82 -4.36 -24.90
C VAL A 403 -17.86 -4.67 -26.39
N LEU A 404 -18.07 -3.65 -27.21
CA LEU A 404 -18.22 -3.80 -28.65
C LEU A 404 -17.14 -3.01 -29.37
N GLU A 405 -16.66 -3.57 -30.48
CA GLU A 405 -15.87 -2.87 -31.48
C GLU A 405 -16.76 -2.58 -32.69
N VAL A 406 -17.00 -1.30 -32.94
CA VAL A 406 -18.04 -0.83 -33.86
C VAL A 406 -17.56 0.34 -34.72
N ASP A 407 -18.13 0.44 -35.92
CA ASP A 407 -18.05 1.65 -36.73
C ASP A 407 -19.28 2.52 -36.44
N ILE A 408 -19.06 3.81 -36.14
CA ILE A 408 -20.10 4.73 -35.71
C ILE A 408 -20.04 6.00 -36.55
N SER A 409 -21.19 6.40 -37.09
CA SER A 409 -21.36 7.68 -37.77
C SER A 409 -22.04 8.71 -36.85
N TYR A 410 -21.66 9.97 -37.05
CA TYR A 410 -22.21 11.11 -36.31
C TYR A 410 -23.00 12.00 -37.26
N PRO A 411 -24.34 11.94 -37.25
CA PRO A 411 -25.17 12.75 -38.14
C PRO A 411 -24.93 14.25 -37.97
N GLN A 412 -24.80 14.96 -39.10
CA GLN A 412 -24.47 16.39 -39.12
C GLN A 412 -25.50 17.27 -38.40
N HIS A 413 -26.79 16.89 -38.44
CA HIS A 413 -27.86 17.61 -37.76
C HIS A 413 -27.73 17.60 -36.22
N LEU A 414 -26.88 16.75 -35.65
CA LEU A 414 -26.60 16.68 -34.21
C LEU A 414 -25.43 17.57 -33.78
N TYR A 415 -24.69 18.17 -34.71
CA TYR A 415 -23.44 18.89 -34.39
C TYR A 415 -23.71 20.08 -33.48
N ASP A 416 -24.69 20.91 -33.82
CA ASP A 416 -25.07 22.07 -33.00
C ASP A 416 -25.59 21.63 -31.63
N LYS A 417 -26.36 20.54 -31.59
CA LYS A 417 -26.94 20.01 -30.35
C LYS A 417 -25.89 19.44 -29.39
N HIS A 418 -24.80 18.87 -29.92
CA HIS A 418 -23.79 18.16 -29.13
C HIS A 418 -22.43 18.86 -29.12
N ASN A 419 -22.37 20.14 -29.52
CA ASN A 419 -21.13 20.92 -29.67
C ASN A 419 -20.29 21.02 -28.39
N ASP A 420 -20.95 21.09 -27.23
CA ASP A 420 -20.24 21.23 -25.96
C ASP A 420 -19.53 19.92 -25.55
N LEU A 421 -20.20 18.78 -25.71
CA LEU A 421 -19.71 17.47 -25.27
C LEU A 421 -20.08 16.36 -26.27
N PRO A 422 -19.36 16.24 -27.40
CA PRO A 422 -19.58 15.15 -28.35
C PRO A 422 -19.38 13.76 -27.71
N PHE A 423 -20.32 12.85 -27.98
CA PHE A 423 -20.24 11.45 -27.54
C PHE A 423 -19.05 10.70 -28.13
N LEU A 424 -18.57 9.70 -27.36
CA LEU A 424 -17.52 8.76 -27.77
C LEU A 424 -16.21 9.43 -28.23
N PRO A 425 -15.57 10.29 -27.42
CA PRO A 425 -14.30 10.91 -27.74
C PRO A 425 -13.17 9.88 -27.83
N GLN A 426 -12.18 10.18 -28.66
CA GLN A 426 -11.09 9.28 -29.00
C GLN A 426 -9.75 9.87 -28.55
N ASN A 427 -8.84 9.02 -28.10
CA ASN A 427 -7.48 9.46 -27.77
C ASN A 427 -6.61 9.56 -29.04
N SER A 428 -6.38 10.78 -29.53
CA SER A 428 -5.61 11.04 -30.76
C SER A 428 -4.67 12.23 -30.59
N ILE A 429 -3.77 12.45 -31.56
CA ILE A 429 -2.86 13.61 -31.54
C ILE A 429 -3.56 14.75 -32.31
N PRO A 430 -3.89 15.87 -31.65
CA PRO A 430 -4.47 17.01 -32.34
C PRO A 430 -3.50 17.58 -33.38
N PRO A 431 -3.99 18.19 -34.46
CA PRO A 431 -3.14 18.92 -35.41
C PRO A 431 -2.24 19.93 -34.69
N GLY A 432 -0.94 19.90 -34.98
CA GLY A 432 0.06 20.77 -34.33
C GLY A 432 0.50 20.37 -32.92
N SER A 433 -0.01 19.26 -32.36
CA SER A 433 0.46 18.69 -31.09
C SER A 433 1.40 17.50 -31.34
N LYS A 434 2.29 17.23 -30.38
CA LYS A 434 3.04 15.94 -30.29
C LYS A 434 2.49 15.02 -29.20
N VAL A 435 1.54 15.53 -28.40
CA VAL A 435 0.97 14.84 -27.24
C VAL A 435 -0.43 14.36 -27.60
N ARG A 436 -0.70 13.08 -27.31
CA ARG A 436 -2.04 12.48 -27.41
C ARG A 436 -2.98 13.14 -26.41
N LYS A 437 -4.19 13.48 -26.85
CA LYS A 437 -5.24 14.08 -26.04
C LYS A 437 -6.55 13.35 -26.30
N LEU A 438 -7.45 13.40 -25.32
CA LEU A 438 -8.82 12.95 -25.52
C LEU A 438 -9.55 14.00 -26.38
N MET A 439 -9.91 13.63 -27.60
CA MET A 439 -10.52 14.49 -28.60
C MET A 439 -12.01 14.17 -28.73
N ALA A 440 -12.86 15.15 -28.43
CA ALA A 440 -14.29 15.07 -28.69
C ALA A 440 -14.57 15.60 -30.09
N MET A 441 -14.74 14.70 -31.05
CA MET A 441 -14.92 15.04 -32.47
C MET A 441 -16.19 14.39 -33.02
N PHE A 442 -16.73 15.03 -34.06
CA PHE A 442 -17.88 14.58 -34.83
C PHE A 442 -17.52 13.67 -36.01
N SER A 443 -16.25 13.35 -36.19
CA SER A 443 -15.83 12.42 -37.24
C SER A 443 -16.44 11.04 -37.03
N CYS A 444 -16.66 10.31 -38.13
CA CYS A 444 -16.91 8.88 -38.07
C CYS A 444 -15.79 8.19 -37.29
N LYS A 445 -16.14 7.10 -36.61
CA LYS A 445 -15.23 6.34 -35.76
C LYS A 445 -15.21 4.93 -36.26
N ASP A 446 -14.06 4.49 -36.74
CA ASP A 446 -13.87 3.13 -37.23
C ASP A 446 -13.20 2.28 -36.15
N ASN A 447 -13.62 1.03 -36.00
CA ASN A 447 -13.11 0.07 -35.01
C ASN A 447 -13.11 0.65 -33.58
N TYR A 448 -14.16 1.40 -33.23
CA TYR A 448 -14.26 2.08 -31.95
C TYR A 448 -14.68 1.11 -30.85
N ILE A 449 -13.87 0.99 -29.80
CA ILE A 449 -14.13 0.11 -28.66
C ILE A 449 -14.95 0.86 -27.61
N VAL A 450 -16.12 0.33 -27.27
CA VAL A 450 -17.08 1.00 -26.40
C VAL A 450 -17.80 0.03 -25.48
N HIS A 451 -17.95 0.44 -24.21
CA HIS A 451 -18.77 -0.26 -23.24
C HIS A 451 -20.26 -0.09 -23.56
N TYR A 452 -21.07 -1.13 -23.39
CA TYR A 452 -22.50 -1.13 -23.80
C TYR A 452 -23.28 0.08 -23.29
N ARG A 453 -23.09 0.50 -22.02
CA ARG A 453 -23.79 1.68 -21.46
C ARG A 453 -23.50 2.98 -22.22
N ASN A 454 -22.26 3.18 -22.63
CA ASN A 454 -21.86 4.37 -23.38
C ASN A 454 -22.38 4.31 -24.82
N LEU A 455 -22.47 3.10 -25.38
CA LEU A 455 -23.03 2.89 -26.71
C LEU A 455 -24.56 3.09 -26.72
N GLN A 456 -25.27 2.58 -25.73
CA GLN A 456 -26.71 2.85 -25.52
C GLN A 456 -26.94 4.36 -25.44
N GLN A 457 -26.20 5.06 -24.57
CA GLN A 457 -26.31 6.51 -24.44
C GLN A 457 -26.08 7.25 -25.77
N ALA A 458 -25.10 6.82 -26.57
CA ALA A 458 -24.82 7.40 -27.87
C ALA A 458 -25.98 7.17 -28.86
N ILE A 459 -26.52 5.95 -28.93
CA ILE A 459 -27.64 5.58 -29.79
C ILE A 459 -28.91 6.33 -29.38
N ASP A 460 -29.20 6.41 -28.08
CA ASP A 460 -30.36 7.14 -27.53
C ASP A 460 -30.31 8.64 -27.88
N ASN A 461 -29.11 9.17 -28.16
CA ASN A 461 -28.90 10.55 -28.59
C ASN A 461 -28.73 10.69 -30.12
N GLY A 462 -29.00 9.65 -30.90
CA GLY A 462 -29.08 9.69 -32.36
C GLY A 462 -27.80 9.35 -33.12
N LEU A 463 -26.76 8.84 -32.47
CA LEU A 463 -25.60 8.29 -33.18
C LEU A 463 -25.98 6.94 -33.83
N ILE A 464 -25.40 6.65 -34.99
CA ILE A 464 -25.74 5.48 -35.80
C ILE A 464 -24.57 4.50 -35.78
N VAL A 465 -24.86 3.24 -35.47
CA VAL A 465 -23.89 2.14 -35.58
C VAL A 465 -23.95 1.59 -37.00
N GLU A 466 -22.87 1.76 -37.76
CA GLU A 466 -22.75 1.33 -39.16
C GLU A 466 -22.38 -0.16 -39.24
N LYS A 467 -21.46 -0.60 -38.38
CA LYS A 467 -20.94 -1.97 -38.39
C LYS A 467 -20.52 -2.43 -37.00
N ILE A 468 -20.66 -3.73 -36.74
CA ILE A 468 -20.14 -4.39 -35.55
C ILE A 468 -19.08 -5.39 -36.00
N HIS A 469 -17.86 -5.24 -35.51
CA HIS A 469 -16.76 -6.13 -35.84
C HIS A 469 -16.66 -7.28 -34.85
N ARG A 470 -16.64 -6.96 -33.55
CA ARG A 470 -16.50 -7.93 -32.47
C ARG A 470 -17.31 -7.53 -31.24
N VAL A 471 -17.77 -8.54 -30.50
CA VAL A 471 -18.50 -8.35 -29.25
C VAL A 471 -17.91 -9.26 -28.17
N LEU A 472 -17.49 -8.65 -27.07
CA LEU A 472 -17.02 -9.32 -25.88
C LEU A 472 -18.12 -9.24 -24.81
N GLU A 473 -18.75 -10.38 -24.50
CA GLU A 473 -19.73 -10.49 -23.42
C GLU A 473 -19.03 -10.87 -22.11
N PHE A 474 -19.47 -10.26 -21.01
CA PHE A 474 -18.95 -10.55 -19.67
C PHE A 474 -20.09 -10.70 -18.68
N SER A 475 -19.86 -11.46 -17.61
CA SER A 475 -20.71 -11.42 -16.43
C SER A 475 -20.37 -10.18 -15.60
N GLN A 476 -21.32 -9.59 -14.89
CA GLN A 476 -21.05 -8.44 -14.02
C GLN A 476 -21.86 -8.53 -12.72
N SER A 477 -21.25 -8.12 -11.61
CA SER A 477 -21.85 -8.05 -10.28
C SER A 477 -21.13 -7.01 -9.43
N ASP A 478 -21.71 -6.61 -8.32
CA ASP A 478 -21.17 -5.65 -7.35
C ASP A 478 -20.13 -6.29 -6.40
N TRP A 479 -19.28 -7.18 -6.91
CA TRP A 479 -18.38 -8.00 -6.10
C TRP A 479 -17.33 -7.21 -5.31
N LEU A 480 -17.08 -5.95 -5.67
CA LEU A 480 -16.21 -5.02 -4.92
C LEU A 480 -16.97 -4.05 -4.02
N ALA A 481 -18.31 -3.97 -4.09
CA ALA A 481 -19.10 -2.99 -3.34
C ALA A 481 -19.05 -3.17 -1.83
N LYS A 482 -18.77 -4.39 -1.35
CA LYS A 482 -18.58 -4.66 0.08
C LYS A 482 -17.20 -4.28 0.60
N TYR A 483 -16.22 -4.21 -0.29
CA TYR A 483 -14.84 -3.85 0.05
C TYR A 483 -14.67 -2.33 0.12
N ILE A 484 -15.34 -1.60 -0.79
CA ILE A 484 -15.46 -0.14 -0.77
C ILE A 484 -16.32 0.32 0.39
#